data_AF-A0A1H4C3A6-F1
#
_entry.id   AF-A0A1H4C3A6-F1
#
_cell.length_a   1.000
_cell.length_b   1.000
_cell.length_c   1.000
_cell.angle_alpha   90.00
_cell.angle_beta   90.00
_cell.angle_gamma   90.00
#
_symmetry.space_group_name_H-M   'P 1'
#
loop_
_entity.id
_entity.type
_entity.pdbx_description
1 polymer ?
#
loop_
_entity_poly.entity_id
_entity_poly.type
_entity_poly.pdbx_seq_one_letter_code
_entity_poly.pdbx_strand_id
1 'polypeptide(L)' 'MKNIIYFISLIVLGTAIFLIIEYPESGRIQGIAGAVLIIGLTLNIIGYLFKSRANKN' A
#
# COMPACT_ATOMS: atom_id res chain seq x y z
N MET A 1 -5.22 -3.74 16.24
CA MET A 1 -4.61 -2.56 15.55
C MET A 1 -3.51 -2.93 14.55
N LYS A 2 -2.47 -3.71 14.92
CA LYS A 2 -1.33 -4.01 14.01
C LYS A 2 -1.73 -4.78 12.73
N ASN A 3 -2.61 -5.78 12.85
CA ASN A 3 -3.10 -6.53 11.68
C ASN A 3 -4.02 -5.69 10.78
N ILE A 4 -4.68 -4.67 11.33
CA ILE A 4 -5.57 -3.77 10.57
C ILE A 4 -4.73 -2.89 9.64
N ILE A 5 -3.61 -2.34 10.11
CA ILE A 5 -2.70 -1.53 9.29
C ILE A 5 -2.14 -2.35 8.12
N TYR A 6 -1.75 -3.59 8.39
CA TYR A 6 -1.30 -4.51 7.34
C TYR A 6 -2.41 -4.79 6.31
N PHE A 7 -3.62 -5.14 6.76
CA PHE A 7 -4.76 -5.35 5.86
C PHE A 7 -5.10 -4.12 5.03
N ILE A 8 -5.15 -2.93 5.64
CA ILE A 8 -5.39 -1.67 4.93
C ILE A 8 -4.31 -1.43 3.88
N SER A 9 -3.04 -1.66 4.20
CA SER A 9 -1.96 -1.48 3.23
C SER A 9 -2.10 -2.39 2.01
N LEU A 10 -2.57 -3.63 2.19
CA LEU A 10 -2.81 -4.57 1.09
C LEU A 10 -3.95 -4.11 0.19
N ILE A 11 -5.04 -3.58 0.78
CA ILE A 11 -6.15 -3.02 0.02
C ILE A 11 -5.67 -1.80 -0.79
N VAL A 12 -4.91 -0.90 -0.17
CA VAL A 12 -4.34 0.29 -0.84
C VAL A 12 -3.44 -0.11 -2.01
N LEU A 13 -2.58 -1.12 -1.82
CA LEU A 13 -1.74 -1.67 -2.88
C LEU A 13 -2.55 -2.29 -4.02
N GLY A 14 -3.56 -3.09 -3.68
CA GLY A 14 -4.45 -3.70 -4.66
C GLY A 14 -5.17 -2.65 -5.51
N THR A 15 -5.71 -1.60 -4.89
CA THR A 15 -6.36 -0.49 -5.59
C THR A 15 -5.39 0.27 -6.49
N ALA A 16 -4.16 0.52 -6.03
CA ALA A 16 -3.14 1.19 -6.86
C ALA A 16 -2.81 0.37 -8.12
N ILE A 17 -2.58 -0.94 -7.96
CA ILE A 17 -2.29 -1.85 -9.07
C ILE A 17 -3.48 -1.91 -10.04
N PHE A 18 -4.69 -2.03 -9.51
CA PHE A 18 -5.91 -2.01 -10.32
C PHE A 18 -6.02 -0.73 -11.15
N LEU A 19 -5.80 0.44 -10.56
CA LEU A 19 -5.86 1.72 -11.26
C LEU A 19 -4.79 1.85 -12.36
N ILE A 20 -3.59 1.31 -12.14
CA ILE A 20 -2.52 1.28 -13.15
C ILE A 20 -2.92 0.42 -14.35
N ILE A 21 -3.53 -0.75 -14.10
CA ILE A 21 -3.92 -1.70 -15.16
C ILE A 21 -5.17 -1.25 -15.90
N GLU A 22 -6.18 -0.73 -15.19
CA GLU A 22 -7.47 -0.36 -15.77
C GLU A 22 -7.40 0.97 -16.54
N TYR A 23 -6.55 1.91 -16.11
CA TYR A 23 -6.45 3.24 -16.71
C TYR A 23 -5.03 3.60 -17.17
N PRO A 24 -4.41 2.77 -18.05
CA PRO A 24 -3.02 2.97 -18.47
C PRO A 24 -2.84 4.27 -19.27
N GLU A 25 -3.84 4.70 -20.03
CA GLU A 25 -3.71 5.92 -20.86
C GLU A 25 -4.03 7.22 -20.11
N SER A 26 -4.52 7.11 -18.87
CA SER A 26 -4.90 8.29 -18.08
C SER A 26 -3.70 8.79 -17.28
N GLY A 27 -3.00 9.80 -17.80
CA GLY A 27 -1.84 10.40 -17.12
C GLY A 27 -2.15 10.90 -15.70
N ARG A 28 -3.36 11.41 -15.45
CA ARG A 28 -3.81 11.82 -14.10
C ARG A 28 -4.02 10.62 -13.18
N ILE A 29 -4.72 9.58 -13.64
CA ILE A 29 -4.99 8.40 -12.82
C ILE A 29 -3.68 7.65 -12.56
N GLN A 30 -2.78 7.54 -13.54
CA GLN A 30 -1.43 6.99 -13.35
C GLN A 30 -0.65 7.74 -12.27
N GLY A 31 -0.66 9.09 -12.30
CA GLY A 31 0.00 9.89 -11.26
C GLY A 31 -0.55 9.62 -9.85
N ILE A 32 -1.87 9.53 -9.73
CA ILE A 32 -2.53 9.18 -8.45
C ILE A 32 -2.17 7.75 -8.04
N ALA A 33 -2.30 6.79 -8.96
CA ALA A 33 -2.05 5.38 -8.68
C ALA A 33 -0.60 5.13 -8.28
N GLY A 34 0.37 5.81 -8.89
CA GLY A 34 1.78 5.79 -8.47
C GLY A 34 1.97 6.31 -7.04
N ALA A 35 1.34 7.44 -6.69
CA ALA A 35 1.40 7.96 -5.33
C ALA A 35 0.75 7.01 -4.31
N VAL A 36 -0.41 6.44 -4.64
CA VAL A 36 -1.12 5.47 -3.80
C VAL A 36 -0.31 4.19 -3.63
N LEU A 37 0.38 3.72 -4.67
CA LEU A 37 1.27 2.55 -4.62
C LEU A 37 2.40 2.77 -3.61
N ILE A 38 3.06 3.93 -3.66
CA ILE A 38 4.15 4.28 -2.73
C ILE A 38 3.62 4.33 -1.29
N ILE A 39 2.49 5.00 -1.06
CA ILE A 39 1.86 5.08 0.27
C ILE A 39 1.53 3.67 0.80
N GLY A 40 0.93 2.83 -0.03
CA GLY A 40 0.62 1.44 0.31
C GLY A 40 1.87 0.64 0.69
N LEU A 41 2.94 0.77 -0.09
CA LEU A 41 4.23 0.11 0.18
C LEU A 41 4.84 0.57 1.50
N THR A 42 4.89 1.89 1.73
CA THR A 42 5.42 2.46 2.96
C THR A 42 4.64 1.97 4.19
N LEU A 43 3.30 1.99 4.14
CA LEU A 43 2.47 1.46 5.21
C LEU A 43 2.69 -0.03 5.46
N ASN A 44 2.88 -0.81 4.39
CA ASN A 44 3.15 -2.24 4.51
C ASN A 44 4.49 -2.52 5.20
N ILE A 45 5.56 -1.83 4.78
CA ILE A 45 6.90 -1.93 5.36
C ILE A 45 6.88 -1.51 6.84
N ILE A 46 6.26 -0.36 7.14
CA ILE A 46 6.13 0.15 8.51
C ILE A 46 5.36 -0.87 9.38
N GLY A 47 4.24 -1.39 8.88
CA GLY A 47 3.46 -2.42 9.57
C GLY A 47 4.29 -3.68 9.87
N TYR A 48 5.10 -4.13 8.91
CA TYR A 48 6.01 -5.27 9.09
C TYR A 48 7.09 -5.00 10.14
N LEU A 49 7.77 -3.84 10.07
CA LEU A 49 8.81 -3.46 11.03
C LEU A 49 8.27 -3.36 12.46
N PHE A 50 7.07 -2.79 12.64
CA PHE A 50 6.40 -2.73 13.95
C PHE A 50 5.98 -4.11 14.46
N LYS A 51 5.56 -5.03 13.58
CA LYS A 51 5.27 -6.42 13.97
C LYS A 51 6.54 -7.14 14.42
N SER A 52 7.64 -6.98 13.68
CA SER A 52 8.93 -7.62 13.99
C SER A 52 9.50 -7.19 15.34
N ARG A 53 9.41 -5.90 15.69
CA ARG A 53 9.81 -5.42 17.03
C ARG A 53 8.94 -5.95 18.16
N ALA A 54 7.65 -6.12 17.92
CA ALA A 54 6.72 -6.60 18.95
C ALA A 54 6.85 -8.09 19.27
N ASN A 55 7.42 -8.89 18.36
CA ASN A 55 7.62 -10.33 18.55
C ASN A 55 9.00 -10.67 19.14
N LYS A 56 9.85 -9.67 19.38
CA LYS A 56 11.19 -9.82 19.97
C LYS A 56 11.25 -9.44 21.47
N ASN A 57 10.15 -8.93 22.02
CA ASN A 57 9.96 -8.68 23.45
C ASN A 57 9.02 -9.73 24.02
#